data_AF-A0A350I3V9-F1
#
_entry.id   AF-A0A350I3V9-F1
#
_cell.length_a   1.000
_cell.length_b   1.000
_cell.length_c   1.000
_cell.angle_alpha   90.00
_cell.angle_beta   90.00
_cell.angle_gamma   90.00
#
_symmetry.space_group_name_H-M   'P 1'
#
loop_
_entity.id
_entity.type
_entity.pdbx_description
1 polymer ?
#
loop_
_entity_poly.entity_id
_entity_poly.type
_entity_poly.pdbx_seq_one_letter_code
_entity_poly.pdbx_strand_id
1 'polypeptide(L)'
;MKIVQITPGAGGMYCGGCFRDNTLVKSLRDEGHEVLMVPLYLPLTLEDADQSSETPIFFGGINVFLDQTLGFFRKLPASWTAWLNRRSILKRI
;
A
#
# COMPACT_ATOMS: atom_id res chain seq x y z
N MET A 1 -11.40 15.64 -11.71
CA MET A 1 -10.23 16.20 -10.96
C MET A 1 -9.15 15.13 -10.82
N LYS A 2 -7.91 15.50 -10.47
CA LYS A 2 -6.84 14.54 -10.13
C LYS A 2 -6.73 14.41 -8.61
N ILE A 3 -6.87 13.19 -8.09
CA ILE A 3 -6.93 12.92 -6.64
C ILE A 3 -5.95 11.79 -6.30
N VAL A 4 -5.21 11.97 -5.20
CA VAL A 4 -4.37 10.91 -4.62
C VAL A 4 -5.00 10.49 -3.30
N GLN A 5 -5.49 9.25 -3.24
CA GLN A 5 -5.96 8.63 -2.00
C GLN A 5 -4.81 7.83 -1.39
N ILE A 6 -4.39 8.21 -0.20
CA ILE A 6 -3.34 7.51 0.54
C ILE A 6 -4.00 6.58 1.55
N THR A 7 -3.65 5.29 1.52
CA THR A 7 -4.18 4.29 2.45
C THR A 7 -3.02 3.50 3.08
N PRO A 8 -2.92 3.43 4.42
CA PRO A 8 -1.85 2.70 5.10
C PRO A 8 -1.75 1.21 4.72
N GLY A 9 -2.91 0.56 4.55
CA GLY A 9 -3.02 -0.88 4.41
C GLY A 9 -2.99 -1.60 5.76
N ALA A 10 -3.35 -2.88 5.75
CA ALA A 10 -3.48 -3.70 6.97
C ALA A 10 -2.89 -5.12 6.83
N GLY A 11 -2.20 -5.40 5.73
CA GLY A 11 -1.53 -6.69 5.54
C GLY A 11 -2.56 -7.80 5.33
N GLY A 12 -2.41 -8.90 6.04
CA GLY A 12 -3.34 -10.05 6.03
C GLY A 12 -4.64 -9.82 6.81
N MET A 13 -4.76 -8.70 7.54
CA MET A 13 -5.94 -8.42 8.36
C MET A 13 -7.01 -7.63 7.60
N TYR A 14 -8.26 -7.85 7.98
CA TYR A 14 -9.38 -7.00 7.57
C TYR A 14 -9.32 -5.65 8.29
N CYS A 15 -9.56 -4.58 7.54
CA CYS A 15 -9.49 -3.22 8.04
C CYS A 15 -10.63 -2.37 7.51
N GLY A 16 -11.48 -1.87 8.41
CA GLY A 16 -12.62 -1.01 8.03
C GLY A 16 -12.20 0.25 7.27
N GLY A 17 -11.04 0.84 7.61
CA GLY A 17 -10.48 1.96 6.85
C GLY A 17 -10.11 1.58 5.42
N CYS A 18 -9.53 0.39 5.21
CA CYS A 18 -9.19 -0.09 3.86
C CYS A 18 -10.46 -0.30 3.01
N PHE A 19 -11.53 -0.89 3.58
CA PHE A 19 -12.80 -1.06 2.88
C PHE A 19 -13.44 0.28 2.50
N ARG A 20 -13.48 1.23 3.44
CA ARG A 20 -14.00 2.57 3.21
C ARG A 20 -13.24 3.28 2.11
N ASP A 21 -11.91 3.27 2.19
CA ASP A 21 -11.07 3.98 1.22
C ASP A 21 -11.14 3.33 -0.17
N ASN A 22 -11.23 1.99 -0.25
CA ASN A 22 -11.42 1.27 -1.51
C ASN A 22 -12.75 1.64 -2.18
N THR A 23 -13.82 1.70 -1.39
CA THR A 23 -15.16 2.11 -1.87
C THR A 23 -15.14 3.56 -2.33
N LEU A 24 -14.51 4.46 -1.56
CA LEU A 24 -14.38 5.87 -1.91
C LEU A 24 -13.66 6.06 -3.26
N VAL A 25 -12.53 5.38 -3.47
CA VAL A 25 -11.78 5.46 -4.74
C VAL A 25 -12.62 4.96 -5.90
N LYS A 26 -13.32 3.83 -5.71
CA LYS A 26 -14.21 3.29 -6.74
C LYS A 26 -15.29 4.31 -7.12
N SER A 27 -16.01 4.86 -6.14
CA SER A 27 -17.07 5.85 -6.39
C SER A 27 -16.56 7.12 -7.07
N LEU A 28 -15.40 7.65 -6.64
CA LEU A 28 -14.81 8.83 -7.30
C LEU A 28 -14.42 8.55 -8.76
N ARG A 29 -13.93 7.34 -9.07
CA ARG A 29 -13.64 6.94 -10.45
C ARG A 29 -14.92 6.80 -11.27
N ASP A 30 -15.97 6.22 -10.69
CA ASP A 30 -17.28 6.09 -11.34
C ASP A 30 -17.91 7.46 -11.66
N GLU A 31 -17.62 8.48 -10.84
CA GLU A 31 -17.99 9.89 -11.09
C GLU A 31 -17.08 10.61 -12.11
N GLY A 32 -16.09 9.92 -12.69
CA GLY A 32 -15.21 10.46 -13.74
C GLY A 32 -13.96 11.17 -13.22
N HIS A 33 -13.58 11.01 -11.96
CA HIS A 33 -12.33 11.54 -11.42
C HIS A 33 -11.13 10.63 -11.73
N GLU A 34 -9.98 11.25 -11.99
CA GLU A 34 -8.71 10.54 -12.12
C GLU A 34 -8.13 10.33 -10.71
N VAL A 35 -8.34 9.14 -10.15
CA VAL A 35 -7.94 8.81 -8.79
C VAL A 35 -6.84 7.76 -8.77
N LEU A 36 -5.70 8.09 -8.15
CA LEU A 36 -4.64 7.15 -7.82
C LEU A 36 -4.76 6.74 -6.35
N MET A 37 -4.96 5.44 -6.10
CA MET A 37 -4.91 4.89 -4.74
C MET A 37 -3.50 4.39 -4.45
N VAL A 38 -2.86 4.96 -3.43
CA VAL A 38 -1.48 4.67 -3.04
C VAL A 38 -1.48 3.89 -1.72
N PRO A 39 -1.15 2.58 -1.75
CA PRO A 39 -0.93 1.81 -0.54
C PRO A 39 0.45 2.17 0.05
N LEU A 40 0.51 2.59 1.31
CA LEU A 40 1.76 3.01 1.93
C LEU A 40 2.56 1.85 2.52
N TYR A 41 2.08 1.24 3.60
CA TYR A 41 2.90 0.33 4.41
C TYR A 41 2.65 -1.12 4.08
N LEU A 42 1.38 -1.48 3.91
CA LEU A 42 0.96 -2.85 3.72
C LEU A 42 -0.05 -2.95 2.57
N PRO A 43 -0.22 -4.13 1.96
CA PRO A 43 -1.30 -4.37 1.03
C PRO A 43 -2.66 -4.30 1.75
N LEU A 44 -3.71 -4.16 0.95
CA LEU A 44 -5.08 -4.23 1.41
C LEU A 44 -5.58 -5.69 1.31
N THR A 45 -6.34 -6.12 2.31
CA THR A 45 -7.11 -7.37 2.27
C THR A 45 -8.58 -7.00 2.23
N LEU A 46 -9.20 -7.29 1.10
CA LEU A 46 -10.54 -6.86 0.71
C LEU A 46 -11.30 -8.04 0.10
N GLU A 47 -12.62 -7.99 0.18
CA GLU A 47 -13.52 -8.91 -0.50
C GLU A 47 -13.78 -8.46 -1.94
N ASP A 48 -13.86 -7.14 -2.15
CA ASP A 48 -14.01 -6.50 -3.45
C ASP A 48 -12.69 -6.37 -4.22
N ALA A 49 -12.79 -5.97 -5.50
CA ALA A 49 -11.64 -5.61 -6.32
C ALA A 49 -10.80 -4.50 -5.66
N ASP A 50 -9.51 -4.79 -5.45
CA ASP A 50 -8.52 -3.88 -4.89
C ASP A 50 -8.20 -2.74 -5.87
N GLN A 51 -8.70 -1.54 -5.56
CA GLN A 51 -8.52 -0.33 -6.35
C GLN A 51 -7.07 0.19 -6.36
N SER A 52 -6.22 -0.36 -5.49
CA SER A 52 -4.79 -0.05 -5.40
C SER A 52 -3.90 -1.06 -6.12
N SER A 53 -4.45 -2.14 -6.67
CA SER A 53 -3.69 -3.32 -7.13
C SER A 53 -2.56 -3.03 -8.13
N GLU A 54 -2.74 -2.02 -8.99
CA GLU A 54 -1.75 -1.59 -9.98
C GLU A 54 -0.69 -0.62 -9.42
N THR A 55 -0.92 -0.07 -8.23
CA THR A 55 0.01 0.85 -7.57
C THR A 55 1.00 0.07 -6.70
N PRO A 56 2.31 0.34 -6.79
CA PRO A 56 3.29 -0.26 -5.88
C PRO A 56 3.08 0.22 -4.44
N ILE A 57 3.50 -0.60 -3.47
CA ILE A 57 3.55 -0.21 -2.06
C ILE A 57 4.74 0.72 -1.87
N PHE A 58 4.50 1.95 -1.39
CA PHE A 58 5.51 3.02 -1.41
C PHE A 58 6.47 2.97 -0.22
N PHE A 59 5.94 2.78 0.99
CA PHE A 59 6.68 2.72 2.24
C PHE A 59 6.54 1.34 2.89
N GLY A 60 6.89 0.26 2.17
CA GLY A 60 6.64 -1.10 2.66
C GLY A 60 7.12 -1.32 4.09
N GLY A 61 6.20 -1.80 4.94
CA GLY A 61 6.35 -1.76 6.41
C GLY A 61 7.62 -2.45 6.93
N ILE A 62 8.05 -3.54 6.28
CA ILE A 62 9.32 -4.21 6.61
C ILE A 62 10.51 -3.27 6.36
N ASN A 63 10.56 -2.61 5.19
CA ASN A 63 11.66 -1.71 4.86
C ASN A 63 11.69 -0.51 5.82
N VAL A 64 10.53 0.11 6.09
CA VAL A 64 10.43 1.22 7.05
C VAL A 64 10.90 0.80 8.44
N PHE A 65 10.48 -0.38 8.91
CA PHE A 65 10.90 -0.90 10.20
C PHE A 65 12.41 -1.13 10.27
N LEU A 66 13.01 -1.75 9.24
CA LEU A 66 14.44 -2.02 9.19
C LEU A 66 15.27 -0.74 9.05
N ASP A 67 14.80 0.25 8.29
CA ASP A 67 15.43 1.57 8.19
C ASP A 67 15.46 2.30 9.54
N GLN A 68 14.41 2.15 10.35
CA GLN A 68 14.31 2.77 11.68
C GLN A 68 15.12 2.02 12.74
N THR A 69 15.22 0.70 12.66
CA THR A 69 15.88 -0.14 13.68
C THR A 69 17.35 -0.38 13.41
N LEU A 70 17.75 -0.53 12.14
CA LEU A 70 19.12 -0.84 11.73
C LEU A 70 19.63 0.30 10.85
N GLY A 71 20.35 1.27 11.43
CA GLY A 71 20.81 2.46 10.70
C GLY A 71 21.71 2.19 9.47
N PHE A 72 22.30 0.99 9.35
CA PHE A 72 23.01 0.56 8.15
C PHE A 72 22.07 0.13 7.01
N PHE A 73 20.87 -0.37 7.32
CA PHE A 73 19.89 -0.84 6.33
C PHE A 73 19.50 0.27 5.34
N ARG A 74 19.37 1.51 5.84
CA ARG A 74 19.08 2.71 5.02
C ARG A 74 20.17 3.05 4.00
N LYS A 75 21.36 2.45 4.10
CA LYS A 75 22.48 2.63 3.16
C LYS A 75 22.50 1.55 2.07
N LEU A 76 21.66 0.52 2.17
CA LEU A 76 21.61 -0.54 1.18
C LEU A 76 21.00 -0.03 -0.15
N PRO A 77 21.49 -0.50 -1.31
CA PRO A 77 20.90 -0.17 -2.59
C PRO A 77 19.44 -0.62 -2.67
N ALA A 78 18.59 0.16 -3.34
CA ALA A 78 17.17 -0.16 -3.50
C ALA A 78 16.92 -1.53 -4.16
N SER A 79 17.81 -1.99 -5.05
CA SER A 79 17.69 -3.32 -5.68
C SER A 79 17.76 -4.48 -4.66
N TRP A 80 18.40 -4.26 -3.50
CA TRP A 80 18.54 -5.28 -2.44
C TRP A 80 17.36 -5.28 -1.48
N THR A 81 16.64 -4.16 -1.37
CA THR A 81 15.53 -3.98 -0.42
C THR A 81 14.15 -3.99 -1.11
N ALA A 82 14.09 -3.73 -2.42
CA ALA A 82 12.85 -3.63 -3.19
C ALA A 82 12.01 -4.92 -3.17
N TRP A 83 12.65 -6.09 -3.07
CA TRP A 83 11.91 -7.36 -3.02
C TRP A 83 11.05 -7.47 -1.76
N LEU A 84 11.39 -6.79 -0.66
CA LEU A 84 10.60 -6.77 0.57
C LEU A 84 9.28 -6.00 0.43
N ASN A 85 9.14 -5.16 -0.60
CA ASN A 85 7.89 -4.47 -0.92
C ASN A 85 6.91 -5.35 -1.72
N ARG A 86 7.25 -6.62 -2.01
CA ARG A 86 6.33 -7.53 -2.69
C ARG A 86 5.08 -7.77 -1.84
N ARG A 87 3.91 -7.58 -2.43
CA ARG A 87 2.60 -7.79 -1.79
C ARG A 87 2.48 -9.18 -1.14
N SER A 88 3.02 -10.23 -1.77
CA SER A 88 2.97 -11.60 -1.23
C SER A 88 3.75 -11.78 0.09
N ILE A 89 4.77 -10.96 0.33
CA ILE A 89 5.54 -10.97 1.58
C ILE A 89 4.78 -10.17 2.63
N LEU A 90 4.37 -8.94 2.28
CA LEU A 90 3.71 -8.04 3.22
C LEU A 90 2.29 -8.49 3.62
N LYS A 91 1.62 -9.34 2.82
CA LYS A 91 0.33 -9.95 3.20
C LYS A 91 0.42 -10.97 4.33
N ARG A 92 1.64 -11.44 4.68
CA ARG A 92 1.84 -12.41 5.76
C ARG A 92 1.94 -11.75 7.14
N ILE A 93 2.02 -10.42 7.17
CA ILE A 93 1.97 -9.58 8.37
C ILE A 93 0.52 -9.20 8.59
#